data_AF-A0A813G0R5-F1
#
_entry.id   AF-A0A813G0R5-F1
#
_cell.length_a   1.000
_cell.length_b   1.000
_cell.length_c   1.000
_cell.angle_alpha   90.00
_cell.angle_beta   90.00
_cell.angle_gamma   90.00
#
_symmetry.space_group_name_H-M   'P 1'
#
loop_
_entity.id
_entity.type
_entity.pdbx_description
1 polymer ?
#
loop_
_entity_poly.entity_id
_entity_poly.type
_entity_poly.pdbx_seq_one_letter_code
_entity_poly.pdbx_strand_id
1 'polypeptide(L)'
;SGKPFESIAQSFYKNFPKSEQFKVGCVICMLLQDQLLTQTQRLVGFYLLYDIYRNETLPTTPFVPIVLETVEQTSDVVERKFLLQFLTSPPKELPKQSVRDFLTGCDPSELPTIPDLDAFRRMHQEGAPQVIAGLALGIRPCVRDRSDESYWVPTTGDDAEEIASGLDLNSEELTLLSLEPTWSRPVPPLLETTVDEVFWLSVPHLLCEPMWDYTMCADTSLGSEVRELIAKAVKAPLPSSQQQVIFSGLEQDAKLVYHCGLTPRKLPDLVENNPAIAIEVLLKLMSSSQITGYFTVLVNMEMSLHSMEVVNRLTTAVDLPTEFVHLYISNCISSCENIKDKYMQNRLVRLVQFLGYAPNVHCC
;
A
#
# COMPACT_ATOMS: atom_id res chain seq x y z
N SER A 1 -5.88 -34.61 -28.88
CA SER A 1 -4.54 -35.23 -28.90
C SER A 1 -4.72 -36.73 -29.07
N GLY A 2 -4.01 -37.39 -29.99
CA GLY A 2 -4.04 -38.86 -30.13
C GLY A 2 -3.00 -39.58 -29.27
N LYS A 3 -2.38 -38.88 -28.32
CA LYS A 3 -1.38 -39.44 -27.40
C LYS A 3 -2.07 -40.05 -26.16
N PRO A 4 -1.53 -41.13 -25.59
CA PRO A 4 -2.05 -41.70 -24.35
C PRO A 4 -1.82 -40.75 -23.17
N PHE A 5 -2.68 -40.85 -22.14
CA PHE A 5 -2.59 -40.02 -20.94
C PHE A 5 -1.20 -40.08 -20.28
N GLU A 6 -0.59 -41.26 -20.22
CA GLU A 6 0.75 -41.46 -19.66
C GLU A 6 1.84 -40.71 -20.44
N SER A 7 1.78 -40.67 -21.77
CA SER A 7 2.76 -39.93 -22.58
C SER A 7 2.67 -38.43 -22.34
N ILE A 8 1.46 -37.92 -22.07
CA ILE A 8 1.23 -36.52 -21.72
C ILE A 8 1.80 -36.22 -20.33
N ALA A 9 1.57 -37.10 -19.35
CA ALA A 9 2.14 -36.99 -18.00
C ALA A 9 3.67 -36.99 -18.01
N GLN A 10 4.28 -37.92 -18.76
CA GLN A 10 5.74 -37.98 -18.92
C GLN A 10 6.30 -36.69 -19.53
N SER A 11 5.61 -36.13 -20.53
CA SER A 11 6.00 -34.83 -21.10
C SER A 11 5.88 -33.70 -20.07
N PHE A 12 4.87 -33.74 -19.19
CA PHE A 12 4.69 -32.77 -18.12
C PHE A 12 5.83 -32.85 -17.10
N TYR A 13 6.17 -34.04 -16.58
CA TYR A 13 7.28 -34.20 -15.63
C TYR A 13 8.66 -33.88 -16.21
N LYS A 14 8.84 -34.07 -17.52
CA LYS A 14 10.08 -33.67 -18.20
C LYS A 14 10.25 -32.16 -18.27
N ASN A 15 9.14 -31.42 -18.42
CA ASN A 15 9.17 -29.97 -18.58
C ASN A 15 9.12 -29.21 -17.25
N PHE A 16 8.49 -29.76 -16.22
CA PHE A 16 8.26 -29.07 -14.95
C PHE A 16 8.88 -29.82 -13.75
N PRO A 17 9.85 -29.20 -13.04
CA PRO A 17 10.43 -29.79 -11.83
C PRO A 17 9.39 -29.86 -10.69
N LYS A 18 9.61 -30.75 -9.71
CA LYS A 18 8.66 -31.01 -8.61
C LYS A 18 8.23 -29.74 -7.85
N SER A 19 9.14 -28.76 -7.70
CA SER A 19 8.86 -27.47 -7.04
C SER A 19 7.85 -26.59 -7.79
N GLU A 20 7.66 -26.80 -9.09
CA GLU A 20 6.74 -26.00 -9.92
C GLU A 20 5.43 -26.73 -10.23
N GLN A 21 5.36 -28.04 -10.05
CA GLN A 21 4.19 -28.85 -10.38
C GLN A 21 2.93 -28.38 -9.66
N PHE A 22 3.03 -27.96 -8.40
CA PHE A 22 1.89 -27.38 -7.68
C PHE A 22 1.42 -26.06 -8.31
N LYS A 23 2.34 -25.16 -8.68
CA LYS A 23 2.01 -23.88 -9.33
C LYS A 23 1.33 -24.11 -10.67
N VAL A 24 1.87 -25.04 -11.47
CA VAL A 24 1.27 -25.41 -12.76
C VAL A 24 -0.10 -26.06 -12.55
N GLY A 25 -0.26 -26.90 -11.51
CA GLY A 25 -1.55 -27.44 -11.11
C GLY A 25 -2.58 -26.36 -10.77
N CYS A 26 -2.18 -25.32 -10.01
CA CYS A 26 -3.04 -24.17 -9.73
C CYS A 26 -3.46 -23.43 -11.01
N VAL A 27 -2.54 -23.24 -11.96
CA VAL A 27 -2.85 -22.65 -13.27
C VAL A 27 -3.85 -23.52 -14.05
N ILE A 28 -3.66 -24.85 -14.04
CA ILE A 28 -4.61 -25.77 -14.67
C ILE A 28 -5.99 -25.66 -14.01
N CYS A 29 -6.07 -25.54 -12.68
CA CYS A 29 -7.33 -25.30 -11.97
C CYS A 29 -8.01 -24.00 -12.40
N MET A 30 -7.28 -22.90 -12.49
CA MET A 30 -7.83 -21.62 -12.97
C MET A 30 -8.39 -21.76 -14.40
N LEU A 31 -7.64 -22.39 -15.30
CA LEU A 31 -8.08 -22.63 -16.69
C LEU A 31 -9.33 -23.52 -16.78
N LEU A 32 -9.50 -24.46 -15.84
CA LEU A 32 -10.67 -25.34 -15.75
C LEU A 32 -11.90 -24.60 -15.19
N GLN A 33 -11.72 -23.74 -14.19
CA GLN A 33 -12.78 -22.91 -13.59
C GLN A 33 -13.29 -21.85 -14.58
N ASP A 34 -12.38 -21.20 -15.30
CA ASP A 34 -12.72 -20.15 -16.27
C ASP A 34 -13.29 -20.70 -17.60
N GLN A 35 -13.48 -22.02 -17.72
CA GLN A 35 -14.03 -22.69 -18.91
C GLN A 35 -13.26 -22.38 -20.22
N LEU A 36 -11.95 -22.13 -20.12
CA LEU A 36 -11.11 -21.74 -21.26
C LEU A 36 -10.59 -22.94 -22.07
N LEU A 37 -10.88 -24.17 -21.63
CA LEU A 37 -10.36 -25.41 -22.21
C LEU A 37 -11.45 -26.19 -22.95
N THR A 38 -11.08 -26.83 -24.06
CA THR A 38 -11.94 -27.78 -24.76
C THR A 38 -12.16 -29.05 -23.94
N GLN A 39 -13.25 -29.80 -24.16
CA GLN A 39 -13.56 -31.06 -23.49
C GLN A 39 -12.36 -32.02 -23.40
N THR A 40 -11.61 -32.20 -24.50
CA THR A 40 -10.42 -33.06 -24.50
C THR A 40 -9.27 -32.53 -23.65
N GLN A 41 -9.11 -31.21 -23.57
CA GLN A 41 -8.08 -30.56 -22.74
C GLN A 41 -8.49 -30.60 -21.26
N ARG A 42 -9.79 -30.48 -20.96
CA ARG A 42 -10.33 -30.59 -19.60
C ARG A 42 -10.05 -31.96 -19.00
N LEU A 43 -10.36 -33.04 -19.73
CA LEU A 43 -10.04 -34.42 -19.31
C LEU A 43 -8.54 -34.63 -19.06
N VAL A 44 -7.68 -34.05 -19.91
CA VAL A 44 -6.23 -34.08 -19.71
C VAL A 44 -5.82 -33.27 -18.48
N GLY A 45 -6.41 -32.11 -18.26
CA GLY A 45 -6.19 -31.26 -17.08
C GLY A 45 -6.49 -32.02 -15.79
N PHE A 46 -7.68 -32.60 -15.68
CA PHE A 46 -8.06 -33.42 -14.53
C PHE A 46 -7.16 -34.64 -14.32
N TYR A 47 -6.76 -35.32 -15.42
CA TYR A 47 -5.78 -36.40 -15.33
C TYR A 47 -4.42 -35.93 -14.79
N LEU A 48 -3.92 -34.76 -15.20
CA LEU A 48 -2.66 -34.23 -14.70
C LEU A 48 -2.77 -33.84 -13.22
N LEU A 49 -3.87 -33.21 -12.80
CA LEU A 49 -4.10 -32.86 -11.39
C LEU A 49 -4.08 -34.08 -10.48
N TYR A 50 -4.57 -35.22 -10.95
CA TYR A 50 -4.40 -36.50 -10.28
C TYR A 50 -2.97 -36.98 -10.22
N ASP A 51 -2.33 -37.02 -11.37
CA ASP A 51 -1.14 -37.81 -11.57
C ASP A 51 0.00 -37.23 -10.72
N ILE A 52 -0.02 -35.89 -10.53
CA ILE A 52 0.87 -35.15 -9.63
C ILE A 52 0.81 -35.71 -8.19
N TYR A 53 -0.38 -36.10 -7.73
CA TYR A 53 -0.62 -36.51 -6.34
C TYR A 53 -0.90 -38.02 -6.15
N ARG A 54 -1.00 -38.81 -7.23
CA ARG A 54 -1.36 -40.25 -7.17
C ARG A 54 -0.43 -41.10 -6.31
N ASN A 55 0.82 -40.65 -6.17
CA ASN A 55 1.89 -41.35 -5.46
C ASN A 55 2.26 -40.65 -4.13
N GLU A 56 1.59 -39.56 -3.78
CA GLU A 56 1.85 -38.85 -2.51
C GLU A 56 1.05 -39.49 -1.37
N THR A 57 1.68 -39.64 -0.21
CA THR A 57 1.07 -40.24 0.98
C THR A 57 0.19 -39.25 1.75
N LEU A 58 -0.44 -38.32 1.04
CA LEU A 58 -1.33 -37.33 1.64
C LEU A 58 -2.73 -37.92 1.79
N PRO A 59 -3.47 -37.60 2.87
CA PRO A 59 -4.83 -38.08 3.08
C PRO A 59 -5.81 -37.50 2.05
N THR A 60 -5.49 -36.35 1.46
CA THR A 60 -6.29 -35.68 0.44
C THR A 60 -5.43 -34.88 -0.52
N THR A 61 -5.97 -34.52 -1.69
CA THR A 61 -5.29 -33.69 -2.69
C THR A 61 -5.90 -32.28 -2.71
N PRO A 62 -5.12 -31.22 -3.01
CA PRO A 62 -5.63 -29.85 -3.06
C PRO A 62 -6.65 -29.61 -4.19
N PHE A 63 -6.82 -30.57 -5.10
CA PHE A 63 -7.68 -30.44 -6.28
C PHE A 63 -8.98 -31.25 -6.17
N VAL A 64 -9.27 -31.87 -5.02
CA VAL A 64 -10.58 -32.51 -4.78
C VAL A 64 -11.74 -31.52 -4.87
N PRO A 65 -11.67 -30.29 -4.31
CA PRO A 65 -12.78 -29.34 -4.37
C PRO A 65 -13.24 -28.99 -5.79
N ILE A 66 -12.30 -28.71 -6.70
CA ILE A 66 -12.61 -28.39 -8.10
C ILE A 66 -13.24 -29.60 -8.82
N VAL A 67 -12.84 -30.82 -8.49
CA VAL A 67 -13.46 -32.03 -9.07
C VAL A 67 -14.90 -32.16 -8.60
N LEU A 68 -15.16 -32.00 -7.30
CA LEU A 68 -16.52 -32.08 -6.74
C LEU A 68 -17.44 -31.00 -7.34
N GLU A 69 -16.95 -29.76 -7.39
CA GLU A 69 -17.68 -28.63 -7.99
C GLU A 69 -17.98 -28.88 -9.48
N THR A 70 -17.00 -29.38 -10.23
CA THR A 70 -17.19 -29.68 -11.66
C THR A 70 -18.18 -30.83 -11.86
N VAL A 71 -18.17 -31.87 -11.00
CA VAL A 71 -19.14 -32.97 -11.07
C VAL A 71 -20.57 -32.47 -10.86
N GLU A 72 -20.77 -31.49 -9.97
CA GLU A 72 -22.07 -30.88 -9.69
C GLU A 72 -22.56 -29.99 -10.84
N GLN A 73 -21.65 -29.21 -11.45
CA GLN A 73 -21.99 -28.19 -12.46
C GLN A 73 -22.00 -28.71 -13.91
N THR A 74 -21.20 -29.72 -14.25
CA THR A 74 -21.03 -30.18 -15.63
C THR A 74 -22.28 -30.89 -16.17
N SER A 75 -22.73 -30.46 -17.35
CA SER A 75 -23.82 -31.10 -18.13
C SER A 75 -23.35 -32.26 -19.02
N ASP A 76 -22.03 -32.40 -19.23
CA ASP A 76 -21.42 -33.46 -20.04
C ASP A 76 -21.29 -34.77 -19.26
N VAL A 77 -22.05 -35.78 -19.68
CA VAL A 77 -22.11 -37.11 -19.06
C VAL A 77 -20.75 -37.82 -19.10
N VAL A 78 -19.95 -37.60 -20.14
CA VAL A 78 -18.66 -38.28 -20.31
C VAL A 78 -17.61 -37.69 -19.37
N GLU A 79 -17.56 -36.36 -19.27
CA GLU A 79 -16.73 -35.67 -18.29
C GLU A 79 -17.15 -36.03 -16.87
N ARG A 80 -18.46 -36.02 -16.57
CA ARG A 80 -18.98 -36.44 -15.26
C ARG A 80 -18.58 -37.87 -14.91
N LYS A 81 -18.70 -38.82 -15.85
CA LYS A 81 -18.27 -40.22 -15.64
C LYS A 81 -16.77 -40.33 -15.37
N PHE A 82 -15.95 -39.57 -16.10
CA PHE A 82 -14.51 -39.53 -15.90
C PHE A 82 -14.14 -39.00 -14.50
N LEU A 83 -14.77 -37.91 -14.07
CA LEU A 83 -14.56 -37.32 -12.74
C LEU A 83 -15.11 -38.18 -11.59
N LEU A 84 -16.14 -39.01 -11.83
CA LEU A 84 -16.59 -39.95 -10.81
C LEU A 84 -15.64 -41.14 -10.65
N GLN A 85 -15.10 -41.66 -11.75
CA GLN A 85 -14.02 -42.65 -11.72
C GLN A 85 -12.79 -42.13 -10.98
N PHE A 86 -12.56 -40.82 -11.07
CA PHE A 86 -11.51 -40.12 -10.36
C PHE A 86 -11.58 -40.26 -8.84
N LEU A 87 -12.76 -40.01 -8.29
CA LEU A 87 -13.00 -39.96 -6.85
C LEU A 87 -12.94 -41.35 -6.22
N THR A 88 -13.41 -42.39 -6.93
CA THR A 88 -13.43 -43.76 -6.40
C THR A 88 -12.08 -44.47 -6.57
N SER A 89 -11.57 -44.50 -7.79
CA SER A 89 -10.25 -45.03 -8.18
C SER A 89 -10.21 -45.11 -9.72
N PRO A 90 -9.22 -44.53 -10.39
CA PRO A 90 -9.15 -44.61 -11.84
C PRO A 90 -8.84 -46.05 -12.32
N PRO A 91 -9.39 -46.48 -13.47
CA PRO A 91 -9.10 -47.79 -14.05
C PRO A 91 -7.60 -47.96 -14.35
N LYS A 92 -7.04 -49.14 -14.07
CA LYS A 92 -5.62 -49.45 -14.32
C LYS A 92 -5.20 -49.30 -15.80
N GLU A 93 -6.16 -49.37 -16.72
CA GLU A 93 -5.92 -49.22 -18.17
C GLU A 93 -6.07 -47.78 -18.67
N LEU A 94 -6.62 -46.87 -17.87
CA LEU A 94 -6.83 -45.46 -18.22
C LEU A 94 -5.52 -44.76 -18.66
N PRO A 95 -4.35 -44.96 -18.00
CA PRO A 95 -3.11 -44.29 -18.40
C PRO A 95 -2.64 -44.63 -19.83
N LYS A 96 -2.97 -45.85 -20.31
CA LYS A 96 -2.55 -46.35 -21.63
C LYS A 96 -3.49 -45.94 -22.76
N GLN A 97 -4.71 -45.50 -22.44
CA GLN A 97 -5.70 -45.07 -23.42
C GLN A 97 -5.43 -43.63 -23.88
N SER A 98 -5.80 -43.30 -25.12
CA SER A 98 -5.84 -41.90 -25.55
C SER A 98 -7.17 -41.26 -25.16
N VAL A 99 -7.19 -39.92 -25.04
CA VAL A 99 -8.41 -39.16 -24.75
C VAL A 99 -9.51 -39.46 -25.77
N ARG A 100 -9.12 -39.67 -27.04
CA ARG A 100 -10.08 -39.98 -28.11
C ARG A 100 -10.66 -41.37 -27.95
N ASP A 101 -9.82 -42.36 -27.61
CA ASP A 101 -10.27 -43.73 -27.41
C ASP A 101 -11.21 -43.84 -26.20
N PHE A 102 -10.92 -43.08 -25.13
CA PHE A 102 -11.79 -42.98 -23.96
C PHE A 102 -13.16 -42.36 -24.30
N LEU A 103 -13.17 -41.28 -25.08
CA LEU A 103 -14.42 -40.63 -25.53
C LEU A 103 -15.25 -41.56 -26.43
N THR A 104 -14.62 -42.35 -27.31
CA THR A 104 -15.33 -43.29 -28.18
C THR A 104 -15.81 -44.56 -27.46
N GLY A 105 -15.17 -44.93 -26.36
CA GLY A 105 -15.51 -46.11 -25.56
C GLY A 105 -16.56 -45.85 -24.47
N CYS A 106 -16.92 -44.59 -24.22
CA CYS A 106 -17.94 -44.24 -23.24
C CYS A 106 -19.34 -44.31 -23.88
N ASP A 107 -20.16 -45.26 -23.42
CA ASP A 107 -21.56 -45.34 -23.80
C ASP A 107 -22.36 -44.21 -23.10
N PRO A 108 -22.95 -43.26 -23.85
CA PRO A 108 -23.63 -42.10 -23.26
C PRO A 108 -24.98 -42.46 -22.59
N SER A 109 -25.48 -43.68 -22.79
CA SER A 109 -26.73 -44.17 -22.16
C SER A 109 -26.51 -44.84 -20.80
N GLU A 110 -25.26 -45.09 -20.40
CA GLU A 110 -24.95 -45.70 -19.10
C GLU A 110 -24.84 -44.61 -18.03
N LEU A 111 -25.90 -44.43 -17.23
CA LEU A 111 -25.93 -43.47 -16.14
C LEU A 111 -24.85 -43.83 -15.09
N PRO A 112 -23.91 -42.92 -14.79
CA PRO A 112 -22.87 -43.20 -13.82
C PRO A 112 -23.46 -43.31 -12.40
N THR A 113 -23.07 -44.33 -11.65
CA THR A 113 -23.41 -44.43 -10.22
C THR A 113 -22.69 -43.32 -9.45
N ILE A 114 -23.46 -42.42 -8.84
CA ILE A 114 -22.95 -41.28 -8.09
C ILE A 114 -22.55 -41.77 -6.69
N PRO A 115 -21.27 -41.73 -6.30
CA PRO A 115 -20.82 -41.99 -4.94
C PRO A 115 -21.32 -40.90 -3.98
N ASP A 116 -21.21 -41.14 -2.67
CA ASP A 116 -21.50 -40.10 -1.66
C ASP A 116 -20.47 -38.96 -1.76
N LEU A 117 -20.83 -37.89 -2.46
CA LEU A 117 -19.99 -36.71 -2.67
C LEU A 117 -19.69 -35.99 -1.35
N ASP A 118 -20.61 -36.03 -0.39
CA ASP A 118 -20.46 -35.41 0.93
C ASP A 118 -19.45 -36.17 1.80
N ALA A 119 -19.31 -37.48 1.59
CA ALA A 119 -18.23 -38.25 2.21
C ALA A 119 -16.85 -37.79 1.71
N PHE A 120 -16.69 -37.56 0.40
CA PHE A 120 -15.44 -37.02 -0.16
C PHE A 120 -15.14 -35.60 0.32
N ARG A 121 -16.17 -34.76 0.44
CA ARG A 121 -16.04 -33.40 0.99
C ARG A 121 -15.56 -33.43 2.44
N ARG A 122 -16.13 -34.29 3.28
CA ARG A 122 -15.71 -34.48 4.69
C ARG A 122 -14.28 -35.00 4.81
N MET A 123 -13.91 -36.03 4.04
CA MET A 123 -12.53 -36.54 4.01
C MET A 123 -11.51 -35.46 3.60
N HIS A 124 -11.87 -34.60 2.65
CA HIS A 124 -11.02 -33.48 2.26
C HIS A 124 -10.89 -32.44 3.37
N GLN A 125 -12.00 -32.06 4.03
CA GLN A 125 -11.98 -31.10 5.14
C GLN A 125 -11.16 -31.59 6.34
N GLU A 126 -11.22 -32.87 6.66
CA GLU A 126 -10.45 -33.48 7.75
C GLU A 126 -8.95 -33.64 7.40
N GLY A 127 -8.64 -33.92 6.13
CA GLY A 127 -7.27 -34.15 5.66
C GLY A 127 -6.53 -32.90 5.19
N ALA A 128 -7.23 -31.81 4.90
CA ALA A 128 -6.63 -30.58 4.39
C ALA A 128 -5.91 -29.79 5.50
N PRO A 129 -4.75 -29.18 5.21
CA PRO A 129 -4.12 -28.27 6.16
C PRO A 129 -5.05 -27.09 6.46
N GLN A 130 -5.24 -26.80 7.74
CA GLN A 130 -6.03 -25.65 8.19
C GLN A 130 -5.33 -24.36 7.76
N VAL A 131 -5.96 -23.60 6.87
CA VAL A 131 -5.50 -22.26 6.44
C VAL A 131 -6.39 -21.23 7.08
N ILE A 132 -5.81 -20.16 7.61
CA ILE A 132 -6.55 -19.02 8.17
C ILE A 132 -7.55 -18.50 7.12
N ALA A 133 -8.83 -18.39 7.48
CA ALA A 133 -9.92 -18.08 6.56
C ALA A 133 -9.63 -16.86 5.67
N GLY A 134 -9.11 -15.76 6.23
CA GLY A 134 -8.74 -14.57 5.47
C GLY A 134 -7.65 -14.81 4.41
N LEU A 135 -6.64 -15.64 4.71
CA LEU A 135 -5.59 -16.02 3.75
C LEU A 135 -6.09 -17.00 2.69
N ALA A 136 -6.99 -17.92 3.07
CA ALA A 136 -7.65 -18.84 2.14
C ALA A 136 -8.48 -18.08 1.09
N LEU A 137 -9.05 -16.94 1.46
CA LEU A 137 -9.85 -16.06 0.63
C LEU A 137 -9.01 -15.04 -0.18
N GLY A 138 -7.68 -15.14 -0.15
CA GLY A 138 -6.79 -14.25 -0.91
C GLY A 138 -6.68 -12.82 -0.36
N ILE A 139 -7.27 -12.54 0.81
CA ILE A 139 -7.14 -11.26 1.51
C ILE A 139 -5.74 -11.21 2.11
N ARG A 140 -4.84 -10.49 1.44
CA ARG A 140 -3.50 -10.22 1.99
C ARG A 140 -3.61 -9.01 2.91
N PRO A 141 -3.07 -9.07 4.15
CA PRO A 141 -2.93 -7.87 4.95
C PRO A 141 -2.12 -6.84 4.16
N CYS A 142 -2.64 -5.62 4.17
CA CYS A 142 -2.45 -4.57 3.17
C CYS A 142 -1.00 -4.30 2.76
N VAL A 143 -0.82 -3.91 1.49
CA VAL A 143 0.44 -3.42 0.93
C VAL A 143 0.93 -2.22 1.75
N ARG A 144 2.20 -2.27 2.17
CA ARG A 144 2.90 -1.18 2.86
C ARG A 144 2.87 0.08 1.99
N ASP A 145 2.04 1.07 2.34
CA ASP A 145 2.27 2.43 1.86
C ASP A 145 3.52 2.96 2.55
N ARG A 146 4.47 3.46 1.76
CA ARG A 146 5.76 3.98 2.25
C ARG A 146 5.66 5.47 2.60
N SER A 147 4.47 5.94 2.96
CA SER A 147 4.32 7.26 3.55
C SER A 147 4.83 7.20 5.00
N ASP A 148 6.03 7.75 5.23
CA ASP A 148 6.72 7.81 6.54
C ASP A 148 5.96 8.60 7.63
N GLU A 149 4.69 8.93 7.44
CA GLU A 149 3.89 9.79 8.29
C GLU A 149 2.44 9.28 8.35
N SER A 150 2.14 8.32 9.24
CA SER A 150 0.93 8.32 10.10
C SER A 150 0.61 6.92 10.69
N TYR A 151 0.73 6.82 12.02
CA TYR A 151 -0.11 6.12 13.02
C TYR A 151 -0.75 4.73 12.77
N TRP A 152 -0.50 4.03 11.68
CA TRP A 152 -0.88 2.62 11.52
C TRP A 152 0.33 1.75 11.80
N VAL A 153 0.42 1.27 13.04
CA VAL A 153 1.31 0.15 13.38
C VAL A 153 0.59 -1.11 12.89
N PRO A 154 1.15 -1.88 11.94
CA PRO A 154 0.57 -3.16 11.57
C PRO A 154 0.53 -4.03 12.82
N THR A 155 -0.63 -4.60 13.11
CA THR A 155 -0.75 -5.69 14.06
C THR A 155 0.25 -6.77 13.69
N THR A 156 1.09 -7.14 14.66
CA THR A 156 2.06 -8.23 14.49
C THR A 156 1.33 -9.54 14.22
N GLY A 157 2.00 -10.54 13.64
CA GLY A 157 1.38 -11.76 13.14
C GLY A 157 0.38 -12.44 14.11
N ASP A 158 0.67 -12.40 15.41
CA ASP A 158 -0.20 -12.96 16.45
C ASP A 158 -1.52 -12.18 16.62
N ASP A 159 -1.48 -10.84 16.56
CA ASP A 159 -2.68 -10.00 16.70
C ASP A 159 -3.57 -10.07 15.44
N ALA A 160 -2.96 -10.26 14.27
CA ALA A 160 -3.68 -10.44 13.02
C ALA A 160 -4.41 -11.80 12.97
N GLU A 161 -3.84 -12.84 13.58
CA GLU A 161 -4.48 -14.15 13.74
C GLU A 161 -5.69 -14.10 14.68
N GLU A 162 -5.60 -13.37 15.80
CA GLU A 162 -6.72 -13.18 16.73
C GLU A 162 -7.87 -12.39 16.08
N ILE A 163 -7.57 -11.32 15.34
CA ILE A 163 -8.57 -10.53 14.62
C ILE A 163 -9.20 -11.34 13.47
N ALA A 164 -8.40 -12.08 12.70
CA ALA A 164 -8.91 -12.87 11.57
C ALA A 164 -9.74 -14.09 12.02
N SER A 165 -9.44 -14.66 13.18
CA SER A 165 -10.21 -15.80 13.74
C SER A 165 -11.60 -15.38 14.27
N GLY A 166 -11.79 -14.11 14.61
CA GLY A 166 -13.09 -13.56 15.02
C GLY A 166 -14.01 -13.13 13.86
N LEU A 167 -13.52 -13.18 12.62
CA LEU A 167 -14.28 -12.80 11.43
C LEU A 167 -14.87 -14.05 10.77
N ASP A 168 -16.15 -14.31 11.03
CA ASP A 168 -16.92 -15.38 10.41
C ASP A 168 -17.31 -14.97 8.97
N LEU A 169 -16.32 -15.01 8.06
CA LEU A 169 -16.47 -14.55 6.68
C LEU A 169 -16.97 -15.68 5.78
N ASN A 170 -18.16 -15.52 5.22
CA ASN A 170 -18.70 -16.43 4.22
C ASN A 170 -18.04 -16.17 2.85
N SER A 171 -17.64 -17.23 2.14
CA SER A 171 -17.05 -17.09 0.78
C SER A 171 -17.96 -16.40 -0.23
N GLU A 172 -19.28 -16.43 -0.03
CA GLU A 172 -20.26 -15.75 -0.88
C GLU A 172 -20.29 -14.23 -0.68
N GLU A 173 -19.82 -13.74 0.48
CA GLU A 173 -19.82 -12.32 0.84
C GLU A 173 -18.56 -11.59 0.38
N LEU A 174 -17.56 -12.28 -0.17
CA LEU A 174 -16.27 -11.71 -0.56
C LEU A 174 -16.07 -11.72 -2.08
N THR A 175 -17.10 -11.27 -2.81
CA THR A 175 -16.97 -11.01 -4.25
C THR A 175 -16.32 -9.65 -4.48
N LEU A 176 -15.72 -9.39 -5.65
CA LEU A 176 -15.25 -8.05 -6.02
C LEU A 176 -16.37 -6.98 -6.00
N LEU A 177 -17.64 -7.43 -6.02
CA LEU A 177 -18.84 -6.61 -5.90
C LEU A 177 -19.26 -6.37 -4.44
N SER A 178 -18.75 -7.13 -3.46
CA SER A 178 -19.05 -6.93 -2.03
C SER A 178 -18.39 -5.69 -1.43
N LEU A 179 -17.32 -5.20 -2.07
CA LEU A 179 -16.67 -3.95 -1.73
C LEU A 179 -17.46 -2.74 -2.23
N GLU A 180 -18.46 -2.95 -3.08
CA GLU A 180 -19.39 -1.90 -3.47
C GLU A 180 -20.39 -1.69 -2.32
N PRO A 181 -20.53 -0.46 -1.79
CA PRO A 181 -21.53 -0.19 -0.77
C PRO A 181 -22.90 -0.56 -1.34
N THR A 182 -23.64 -1.42 -0.63
CA THR A 182 -25.02 -1.72 -0.98
C THR A 182 -25.80 -0.41 -0.94
N TRP A 183 -26.26 0.07 -2.10
CA TRP A 183 -27.13 1.24 -2.24
C TRP A 183 -28.54 0.91 -1.72
N SER A 184 -28.62 0.54 -0.45
CA SER A 184 -29.87 0.45 0.28
C SER A 184 -30.38 1.87 0.50
N ARG A 185 -31.38 2.27 -0.29
CA ARG A 185 -32.18 3.47 -0.02
C ARG A 185 -33.48 2.99 0.63
N PRO A 186 -33.50 2.68 1.94
CA PRO A 186 -34.77 2.40 2.60
C PRO A 186 -35.70 3.59 2.37
N VAL A 187 -36.97 3.30 2.15
CA VAL A 187 -37.98 4.35 2.01
C VAL A 187 -37.90 5.23 3.25
N PRO A 188 -37.74 6.58 3.10
CA PRO A 188 -37.64 7.46 4.24
C PRO A 188 -38.80 7.22 5.20
N PRO A 189 -38.58 7.10 6.52
CA PRO A 189 -39.66 6.96 7.47
C PRO A 189 -40.59 8.17 7.35
N LEU A 190 -41.89 7.92 7.30
CA LEU A 190 -42.90 8.98 7.35
C LEU A 190 -42.94 9.53 8.77
N LEU A 191 -42.15 10.59 9.01
CA LEU A 191 -42.17 11.32 10.27
C LEU A 191 -43.42 12.21 10.33
N GLU A 192 -43.97 12.39 11.53
CA GLU A 192 -45.02 13.39 11.76
C GLU A 192 -44.45 14.79 11.58
N THR A 193 -45.19 15.67 10.91
CA THR A 193 -44.75 17.04 10.63
C THR A 193 -44.51 17.79 11.94
N THR A 194 -43.27 18.21 12.17
CA THR A 194 -42.89 18.99 13.35
C THR A 194 -43.11 20.50 13.13
N VAL A 195 -43.29 21.27 14.19
CA VAL A 195 -43.54 22.73 14.12
C VAL A 195 -42.36 23.48 13.47
N ASP A 196 -41.15 22.92 13.58
CA ASP A 196 -39.93 23.48 13.01
C ASP A 196 -39.83 23.26 11.49
N GLU A 197 -40.58 22.30 10.92
CA GLU A 197 -40.62 22.07 9.46
C GLU A 197 -41.34 23.19 8.71
N VAL A 198 -42.18 23.97 9.39
CA VAL A 198 -42.87 25.13 8.83
C VAL A 198 -41.86 26.19 8.34
N PHE A 199 -40.67 26.25 8.95
CA PHE A 199 -39.58 27.12 8.51
C PHE A 199 -39.10 26.82 7.08
N TRP A 200 -39.19 25.56 6.64
CA TRP A 200 -38.80 25.14 5.29
C TRP A 200 -39.85 25.45 4.21
N LEU A 201 -41.13 25.60 4.59
CA LEU A 201 -42.21 25.96 3.66
C LEU A 201 -42.18 27.45 3.27
N SER A 202 -41.61 28.29 4.13
CA SER A 202 -41.41 29.71 3.88
C SER A 202 -40.02 30.14 4.34
N VAL A 203 -38.99 29.71 3.61
CA VAL A 203 -37.62 30.16 3.89
C VAL A 203 -37.59 31.69 3.75
N PRO A 204 -37.32 32.46 4.83
CA PRO A 204 -37.22 33.90 4.73
C PRO A 204 -36.09 34.23 3.76
N HIS A 205 -36.41 34.92 2.66
CA HIS A 205 -35.48 35.20 1.55
C HIS A 205 -34.18 35.93 1.95
N LEU A 206 -34.05 36.40 3.20
CA LEU A 206 -32.91 37.14 3.71
C LEU A 206 -31.75 36.29 4.26
N LEU A 207 -31.86 34.96 4.36
CA LEU A 207 -30.81 34.12 4.97
C LEU A 207 -30.00 33.28 3.97
N CYS A 208 -30.37 33.25 2.70
CA CYS A 208 -29.66 32.46 1.70
C CYS A 208 -28.70 33.34 0.90
N GLU A 209 -27.62 33.80 1.53
CA GLU A 209 -26.44 34.22 0.76
C GLU A 209 -25.66 32.95 0.40
N PRO A 210 -25.51 32.60 -0.89
CA PRO A 210 -24.72 31.43 -1.28
C PRO A 210 -23.25 31.70 -0.93
N MET A 211 -22.77 31.11 0.16
CA MET A 211 -21.35 31.11 0.48
C MET A 211 -20.65 30.05 -0.37
N TRP A 212 -19.99 30.50 -1.42
CA TRP A 212 -19.11 29.65 -2.22
C TRP A 212 -17.74 29.54 -1.57
N ASP A 213 -17.25 28.31 -1.42
CA ASP A 213 -15.84 28.07 -1.13
C ASP A 213 -15.04 28.18 -2.42
N TYR A 214 -14.43 29.35 -2.63
CA TYR A 214 -13.58 29.63 -3.79
C TYR A 214 -12.25 28.84 -3.78
N THR A 215 -11.97 28.06 -2.73
CA THR A 215 -10.77 27.20 -2.65
C THR A 215 -11.02 25.79 -3.18
N MET A 216 -12.28 25.40 -3.43
CA MET A 216 -12.60 24.13 -4.09
C MET A 216 -12.02 24.11 -5.51
N CYS A 217 -11.19 23.10 -5.79
CA CYS A 217 -10.52 22.90 -7.08
C CYS A 217 -9.48 23.96 -7.47
N ALA A 218 -8.95 24.74 -6.51
CA ALA A 218 -7.76 25.55 -6.77
C ALA A 218 -6.58 24.65 -7.18
N ASP A 219 -5.85 25.01 -8.24
CA ASP A 219 -4.70 24.28 -8.77
C ASP A 219 -3.64 24.07 -7.69
N THR A 220 -3.69 22.94 -6.99
CA THR A 220 -2.72 22.58 -5.93
C THR A 220 -1.42 22.06 -6.52
N SER A 221 -1.29 22.06 -7.86
CA SER A 221 -0.12 21.58 -8.59
C SER A 221 1.15 22.30 -8.15
N LEU A 222 1.12 23.62 -8.06
CA LEU A 222 2.27 24.42 -7.66
C LEU A 222 2.69 24.15 -6.20
N GLY A 223 1.72 24.03 -5.29
CA GLY A 223 2.00 23.67 -3.89
C GLY A 223 2.55 22.26 -3.73
N SER A 224 2.08 21.31 -4.55
CA SER A 224 2.60 19.94 -4.57
C SER A 224 4.02 19.85 -5.13
N GLU A 225 4.32 20.62 -6.18
CA GLU A 225 5.65 20.69 -6.79
C GLU A 225 6.67 21.31 -5.83
N VAL A 226 6.32 22.42 -5.18
CA VAL A 226 7.16 23.06 -4.15
C VAL A 226 7.41 22.10 -2.97
N ARG A 227 6.38 21.36 -2.52
CA ARG A 227 6.52 20.35 -1.46
C ARG A 227 7.49 19.23 -1.87
N GLU A 228 7.36 18.70 -3.09
CA GLU A 228 8.24 17.64 -3.58
C GLU A 228 9.69 18.12 -3.72
N LEU A 229 9.89 19.34 -4.23
CA LEU A 229 11.21 19.94 -4.35
C LEU A 229 11.84 20.20 -2.98
N ILE A 230 11.10 20.69 -1.99
CA ILE A 230 11.61 20.86 -0.62
C ILE A 230 11.96 19.50 0.01
N ALA A 231 11.16 18.46 -0.21
CA ALA A 231 11.49 17.11 0.25
C ALA A 231 12.78 16.55 -0.38
N LYS A 232 13.08 16.91 -1.63
CA LYS A 232 14.36 16.61 -2.30
C LYS A 232 15.50 17.47 -1.74
N ALA A 233 15.25 18.75 -1.46
CA ALA A 233 16.21 19.70 -0.90
C ALA A 233 16.77 19.28 0.46
N VAL A 234 15.95 18.64 1.30
CA VAL A 234 16.38 18.10 2.60
C VAL A 234 17.42 16.99 2.42
N LYS A 235 17.33 16.21 1.32
CA LYS A 235 18.19 15.03 1.11
C LYS A 235 19.44 15.31 0.29
N ALA A 236 19.40 16.31 -0.61
CA ALA A 236 20.50 16.61 -1.52
C ALA A 236 20.51 18.08 -1.97
N PRO A 237 21.67 18.60 -2.39
CA PRO A 237 21.77 19.91 -3.03
C PRO A 237 20.95 19.98 -4.32
N LEU A 238 20.14 21.03 -4.47
CA LEU A 238 19.30 21.25 -5.66
C LEU A 238 19.99 22.15 -6.68
N PRO A 239 19.75 21.93 -8.00
CA PRO A 239 20.21 22.83 -9.04
C PRO A 239 19.50 24.18 -8.97
N SER A 240 20.17 25.25 -9.38
CA SER A 240 19.66 26.62 -9.29
C SER A 240 18.31 26.82 -10.01
N SER A 241 18.02 26.08 -11.08
CA SER A 241 16.72 26.13 -11.76
C SER A 241 15.56 25.68 -10.86
N GLN A 242 15.75 24.63 -10.06
CA GLN A 242 14.74 24.12 -9.13
C GLN A 242 14.59 25.02 -7.90
N GLN A 243 15.69 25.65 -7.45
CA GLN A 243 15.64 26.64 -6.37
C GLN A 243 14.76 27.84 -6.76
N GLN A 244 14.87 28.32 -8.01
CA GLN A 244 14.04 29.43 -8.51
C GLN A 244 12.54 29.11 -8.52
N VAL A 245 12.15 27.86 -8.79
CA VAL A 245 10.73 27.43 -8.72
C VAL A 245 10.20 27.49 -7.28
N ILE A 246 11.03 27.12 -6.30
CA ILE A 246 10.65 27.24 -4.88
C ILE A 246 10.50 28.72 -4.53
N PHE A 247 11.45 29.58 -4.92
CA PHE A 247 11.38 31.02 -4.62
C PHE A 247 10.16 31.68 -5.26
N SER A 248 9.89 31.43 -6.54
CA SER A 248 8.71 32.00 -7.21
C SER A 248 7.41 31.51 -6.60
N GLY A 249 7.34 30.23 -6.20
CA GLY A 249 6.18 29.67 -5.51
C GLY A 249 5.95 30.31 -4.13
N LEU A 250 7.01 30.50 -3.35
CA LEU A 250 6.94 31.15 -2.03
C LEU A 250 6.66 32.66 -2.11
N GLU A 251 7.04 33.33 -3.19
CA GLU A 251 6.66 34.72 -3.47
C GLU A 251 5.18 34.85 -3.84
N GLN A 252 4.67 33.89 -4.63
CA GLN A 252 3.28 33.90 -5.07
C GLN A 252 2.29 33.56 -3.94
N ASP A 253 2.63 32.58 -3.09
CA ASP A 253 1.85 32.25 -1.91
C ASP A 253 2.73 31.91 -0.70
N ALA A 254 2.84 32.86 0.23
CA ALA A 254 3.58 32.69 1.47
C ALA A 254 2.98 31.60 2.39
N LYS A 255 1.71 31.21 2.20
CA LYS A 255 1.08 30.15 3.01
C LYS A 255 1.59 28.75 2.64
N LEU A 256 2.23 28.59 1.48
CA LEU A 256 2.83 27.32 1.07
C LEU A 256 3.88 26.80 2.05
N VAL A 257 4.47 27.68 2.85
CA VAL A 257 5.45 27.29 3.87
C VAL A 257 4.82 26.42 4.98
N TYR A 258 3.54 26.61 5.28
CA TYR A 258 2.82 25.73 6.22
C TYR A 258 2.52 24.36 5.62
N HIS A 259 2.54 24.29 4.28
CA HIS A 259 2.19 23.11 3.52
C HIS A 259 3.40 22.41 2.90
N CYS A 260 4.62 22.93 3.01
CA CYS A 260 5.80 22.33 2.39
C CYS A 260 6.32 21.07 3.13
N GLY A 261 5.76 20.73 4.30
CA GLY A 261 6.13 19.55 5.07
C GLY A 261 7.50 19.66 5.77
N LEU A 262 8.06 20.88 5.85
CA LEU A 262 9.29 21.14 6.59
C LEU A 262 9.00 21.15 8.09
N THR A 263 9.47 20.13 8.81
CA THR A 263 9.42 20.10 10.28
C THR A 263 10.74 20.62 10.86
N PRO A 264 10.76 21.14 12.11
CA PRO A 264 12.00 21.61 12.75
C PRO A 264 13.12 20.57 12.75
N ARG A 265 12.79 19.26 12.82
CA ARG A 265 13.76 18.16 12.78
C ARG A 265 14.51 18.04 11.45
N LYS A 266 13.88 18.40 10.33
CA LYS A 266 14.47 18.33 8.98
C LYS A 266 15.22 19.61 8.59
N LEU A 267 15.16 20.65 9.44
CA LEU A 267 15.82 21.93 9.20
C LEU A 267 17.36 21.81 9.12
N PRO A 268 18.05 21.06 10.00
CA PRO A 268 19.51 20.94 9.93
C PRO A 268 19.97 20.38 8.58
N ASP A 269 19.31 19.31 8.11
CA ASP A 269 19.62 18.69 6.82
C ASP A 269 19.38 19.63 5.64
N LEU A 270 18.33 20.47 5.71
CA LEU A 270 18.06 21.49 4.70
C LEU A 270 19.12 22.59 4.70
N VAL A 271 19.54 23.05 5.88
CA VAL A 271 20.57 24.09 6.04
C VAL A 271 21.90 23.62 5.48
N GLU A 272 22.30 22.37 5.74
CA GLU A 272 23.56 21.82 5.24
C GLU A 272 23.57 21.60 3.73
N ASN A 273 22.46 21.17 3.14
CA ASN A 273 22.40 20.90 1.70
C ASN A 273 22.08 22.15 0.86
N ASN A 274 21.20 23.03 1.34
CA ASN A 274 20.64 24.15 0.59
C ASN A 274 20.35 25.38 1.49
N PRO A 275 21.39 26.13 1.93
CA PRO A 275 21.23 27.24 2.88
C PRO A 275 20.34 28.38 2.34
N ALA A 276 20.36 28.65 1.03
CA ALA A 276 19.54 29.70 0.41
C ALA A 276 18.03 29.42 0.53
N ILE A 277 17.62 28.15 0.38
CA ILE A 277 16.21 27.76 0.54
C ILE A 277 15.79 27.88 2.01
N ALA A 278 16.67 27.46 2.94
CA ALA A 278 16.41 27.59 4.36
C ALA A 278 16.18 29.05 4.78
N ILE A 279 16.97 29.99 4.26
CA ILE A 279 16.79 31.43 4.52
C ILE A 279 15.40 31.89 4.07
N GLU A 280 15.02 31.63 2.81
CA GLU A 280 13.73 32.12 2.28
C GLU A 280 12.54 31.53 3.06
N VAL A 281 12.58 30.24 3.37
CA VAL A 281 11.55 29.56 4.15
C VAL A 281 11.45 30.14 5.57
N LEU A 282 12.57 30.38 6.25
CA LEU A 282 12.58 30.96 7.59
C LEU A 282 12.10 32.41 7.59
N LEU A 283 12.46 33.21 6.58
CA LEU A 283 11.99 34.59 6.43
C LEU A 283 10.45 34.66 6.33
N LYS A 284 9.84 33.76 5.54
CA LYS A 284 8.37 33.69 5.45
C LYS A 284 7.71 33.18 6.74
N LEU A 285 8.40 32.33 7.51
CA LEU A 285 7.92 31.84 8.81
C LEU A 285 8.08 32.82 9.97
N MET A 286 8.77 33.95 9.80
CA MET A 286 9.00 34.92 10.88
C MET A 286 7.71 35.45 11.52
N SER A 287 6.62 35.53 10.76
CA SER A 287 5.30 35.96 11.25
C SER A 287 4.48 34.84 11.92
N SER A 288 4.97 33.60 11.88
CA SER A 288 4.30 32.41 12.41
C SER A 288 4.62 32.18 13.88
N SER A 289 3.64 31.67 14.64
CA SER A 289 3.86 31.18 16.01
C SER A 289 4.77 29.95 16.09
N GLN A 290 4.98 29.24 14.98
CA GLN A 290 5.81 28.02 14.95
C GLN A 290 7.31 28.29 14.83
N ILE A 291 7.73 29.55 14.55
CA ILE A 291 9.13 29.91 14.31
C ILE A 291 10.05 29.59 15.49
N THR A 292 9.52 29.64 16.72
CA THR A 292 10.27 29.38 17.95
C THR A 292 10.88 27.98 17.97
N GLY A 293 10.16 26.98 17.46
CA GLY A 293 10.67 25.61 17.34
C GLY A 293 11.84 25.48 16.36
N TYR A 294 11.82 26.24 15.26
CA TYR A 294 12.94 26.28 14.32
C TYR A 294 14.15 27.00 14.92
N PHE A 295 13.95 28.08 15.68
CA PHE A 295 15.02 28.75 16.43
C PHE A 295 15.69 27.84 17.46
N THR A 296 14.94 27.04 18.20
CA THR A 296 15.53 26.06 19.13
C THR A 296 16.43 25.07 18.40
N VAL A 297 16.03 24.59 17.22
CA VAL A 297 16.87 23.69 16.43
C VAL A 297 18.09 24.42 15.85
N LEU A 298 17.93 25.66 15.37
CA LEU A 298 19.04 26.49 14.88
C LEU A 298 20.07 26.80 15.96
N VAL A 299 19.68 26.95 17.22
CA VAL A 299 20.65 27.10 18.32
C VAL A 299 21.39 25.81 18.58
N ASN A 300 20.71 24.66 18.53
CA ASN A 300 21.27 23.37 18.94
C ASN A 300 22.01 22.60 17.82
N MET A 301 21.97 23.07 16.57
CA MET A 301 22.71 22.46 15.46
C MET A 301 24.22 22.66 15.62
N GLU A 302 25.01 21.76 15.02
CA GLU A 302 26.46 21.88 15.00
C GLU A 302 26.90 23.14 14.25
N MET A 303 27.92 23.83 14.76
CA MET A 303 28.43 25.04 14.12
C MET A 303 29.06 24.72 12.75
N SER A 304 28.44 25.24 11.69
CA SER A 304 28.87 25.09 10.30
C SER A 304 28.88 26.44 9.57
N LEU A 305 29.51 26.48 8.39
CA LEU A 305 29.48 27.69 7.56
C LEU A 305 28.04 28.00 7.12
N HIS A 306 27.29 26.97 6.72
CA HIS A 306 25.92 27.10 6.22
C HIS A 306 24.98 27.59 7.32
N SER A 307 25.04 27.02 8.52
CA SER A 307 24.23 27.46 9.66
C SER A 307 24.50 28.93 10.04
N MET A 308 25.76 29.34 10.03
CA MET A 308 26.14 30.73 10.32
C MET A 308 25.73 31.70 9.21
N GLU A 309 25.79 31.27 7.94
CA GLU A 309 25.29 32.07 6.81
C GLU A 309 23.79 32.34 6.97
N VAL A 310 23.00 31.31 7.30
CA VAL A 310 21.55 31.44 7.51
C VAL A 310 21.26 32.44 8.63
N VAL A 311 21.88 32.30 9.81
CA VAL A 311 21.65 33.22 10.94
C VAL A 311 22.08 34.64 10.59
N ASN A 312 23.21 34.83 9.91
CA ASN A 312 23.68 36.15 9.50
C ASN A 312 22.72 36.84 8.52
N ARG A 313 22.20 36.09 7.55
CA ARG A 313 21.20 36.58 6.60
C ARG A 313 19.88 36.91 7.29
N LEU A 314 19.47 36.14 8.29
CA LEU A 314 18.26 36.44 9.07
C LEU A 314 18.42 37.71 9.90
N THR A 315 19.53 37.89 10.62
CA THR A 315 19.80 39.08 11.45
C THR A 315 19.85 40.38 10.63
N THR A 316 20.22 40.30 9.36
CA THR A 316 20.27 41.46 8.45
C THR A 316 18.94 41.74 7.75
N ALA A 317 18.07 40.74 7.61
CA ALA A 317 16.79 40.87 6.92
C ALA A 317 15.62 41.21 7.85
N VAL A 318 15.65 40.73 9.10
CA VAL A 318 14.56 40.90 10.08
C VAL A 318 15.12 41.12 11.49
N ASP A 319 14.41 41.88 12.31
CA ASP A 319 14.72 42.05 13.72
C ASP A 319 14.43 40.77 14.49
N LEU A 320 15.48 40.03 14.85
CA LEU A 320 15.39 38.81 15.64
C LEU A 320 15.28 39.14 17.14
N PRO A 321 14.57 38.31 17.94
CA PRO A 321 14.57 38.44 19.39
C PRO A 321 15.99 38.38 19.96
N THR A 322 16.34 39.34 20.83
CA THR A 322 17.68 39.43 21.43
C THR A 322 18.03 38.17 22.23
N GLU A 323 17.05 37.56 22.90
CA GLU A 323 17.21 36.29 23.62
C GLU A 323 17.74 35.17 22.71
N PHE A 324 17.23 35.06 21.48
CA PHE A 324 17.69 34.07 20.51
C PHE A 324 19.14 34.35 20.09
N VAL A 325 19.45 35.61 19.77
CA VAL A 325 20.79 36.03 19.35
C VAL A 325 21.82 35.76 20.45
N HIS A 326 21.51 36.12 21.71
CA HIS A 326 22.38 35.87 22.85
C HIS A 326 22.58 34.38 23.10
N LEU A 327 21.53 33.57 23.02
CA LEU A 327 21.63 32.12 23.21
C LEU A 327 22.45 31.46 22.10
N TYR A 328 22.25 31.88 20.85
CA TYR A 328 23.04 31.42 19.70
C TYR A 328 24.52 31.77 19.86
N ILE A 329 24.84 33.03 20.17
CA ILE A 329 26.23 33.48 20.40
C ILE A 329 26.86 32.71 21.57
N SER A 330 26.14 32.53 22.69
CA SER A 330 26.64 31.77 23.84
C SER A 330 26.96 30.33 23.46
N ASN A 331 26.08 29.66 22.70
CA ASN A 331 26.36 28.29 22.25
C ASN A 331 27.54 28.26 21.25
N CYS A 332 27.68 29.28 20.40
CA CYS A 332 28.81 29.39 19.50
C CYS A 332 30.14 29.53 20.26
N ILE A 333 30.18 30.33 21.33
CA ILE A 333 31.37 30.51 22.17
C ILE A 333 31.71 29.20 22.89
N SER A 334 30.75 28.57 23.57
CA SER A 334 30.97 27.29 24.24
C SER A 334 31.41 26.18 23.27
N SER A 335 30.86 26.16 22.06
CA SER A 335 31.29 25.25 20.99
C SER A 335 32.70 25.56 20.49
N CYS A 336 33.08 26.84 20.36
CA CYS A 336 34.43 27.26 20.01
C CYS A 336 35.48 26.87 21.06
N GLU A 337 35.14 26.92 22.35
CA GLU A 337 36.05 26.57 23.46
C GLU A 337 36.41 25.08 23.46
N ASN A 338 35.48 24.22 23.04
CA ASN A 338 35.65 22.76 23.02
C ASN A 338 36.42 22.24 21.77
N ILE A 339 36.71 23.09 20.78
CA ILE A 339 37.44 22.68 19.57
C ILE A 339 38.94 22.59 19.88
N LYS A 340 39.51 21.39 19.70
CA LYS A 340 40.93 21.11 19.96
C LYS A 340 41.89 21.72 18.93
N ASP A 341 41.42 21.94 17.70
CA ASP A 341 42.22 22.50 16.62
C ASP A 341 42.22 24.05 16.65
N LYS A 342 43.36 24.63 17.01
CA LYS A 342 43.58 26.09 17.07
C LYS A 342 43.34 26.79 15.74
N TYR A 343 43.57 26.16 14.60
CA TYR A 343 43.35 26.79 13.29
C TYR A 343 41.86 26.91 12.99
N MET A 344 41.11 25.82 13.16
CA MET A 344 39.65 25.83 13.05
C MET A 344 38.99 26.78 14.06
N GLN A 345 39.46 26.78 15.31
CA GLN A 345 38.97 27.67 16.35
C GLN A 345 39.14 29.15 15.95
N ASN A 346 40.35 29.56 15.51
CA ASN A 346 40.58 30.94 15.06
C ASN A 346 39.73 31.34 13.85
N ARG A 347 39.43 30.41 12.95
CA ARG A 347 38.57 30.66 11.79
C ARG A 347 37.11 30.86 12.19
N LEU A 348 36.58 30.03 13.10
CA LEU A 348 35.21 30.13 13.59
C LEU A 348 34.99 31.35 14.48
N VAL A 349 35.94 31.68 15.36
CA VAL A 349 35.87 32.89 16.20
C VAL A 349 35.79 34.16 15.34
N ARG A 350 36.54 34.22 14.22
CA ARG A 350 36.42 35.34 13.26
C ARG A 350 35.03 35.41 12.61
N LEU A 351 34.40 34.27 12.36
CA LEU A 351 33.04 34.20 11.78
C LEU A 351 31.98 34.65 12.80
N VAL A 352 32.11 34.23 14.06
CA VAL A 352 31.21 34.64 15.17
C VAL A 352 31.35 36.13 15.45
N GLN A 353 32.57 36.67 15.41
CA GLN A 353 32.79 38.12 15.52
C GLN A 353 32.03 38.88 14.45
N PHE A 354 31.98 38.37 13.21
CA PHE A 354 31.25 39.00 12.11
C PHE A 354 29.74 39.07 12.38
N LEU A 355 29.16 38.05 13.02
CA LEU A 355 27.75 38.05 13.46
C LEU A 355 27.47 39.11 14.54
N GLY A 356 28.42 39.35 15.45
CA GLY A 356 28.28 40.34 16.52
C GLY A 356 28.36 41.80 16.08
N TYR A 357 28.85 42.10 14.87
CA TYR A 357 28.91 43.45 14.29
C TYR A 357 27.74 43.76 13.33
N ALA A 358 26.77 42.86 13.19
CA ALA A 358 25.58 43.12 12.38
C ALA A 358 24.78 44.30 12.96
N PRO A 359 24.28 45.23 12.12
CA PRO A 359 23.77 46.55 12.54
C PRO A 359 22.57 46.52 13.50
N ASN A 360 21.89 45.37 13.64
CA ASN A 360 20.72 45.19 14.51
C ASN A 360 21.04 44.49 15.85
N VAL A 361 22.28 44.07 16.08
CA VAL A 361 22.71 43.51 17.37
C VAL A 361 23.31 44.65 18.20
N HIS A 362 22.45 45.51 18.74
CA HIS A 362 22.86 46.46 19.76
C HIS A 362 23.19 45.70 21.05
N CYS A 363 24.43 45.23 21.18
CA CYS A 363 25.00 44.87 22.47
C CYS A 363 25.01 46.13 23.35
N CYS A 364 24.16 46.15 24.37
CA CYS A 364 24.37 46.98 25.56
C CYS A 364 25.35 46.29 26.51
#